data_AF-A0A0K8W3X4-F1
#
_entry.id   AF-A0A0K8W3X4-F1
#
_cell.length_a   1.000
_cell.length_b   1.000
_cell.length_c   1.000
_cell.angle_alpha   90.00
_cell.angle_beta   90.00
_cell.angle_gamma   90.00
#
_symmetry.space_group_name_H-M   'P 1'
#
loop_
_entity.id
_entity.type
_entity.pdbx_description
1 polymer ?
#
loop_
_entity_poly.entity_id
_entity_poly.type
_entity_poly.pdbx_seq_one_letter_code
_entity_poly.pdbx_strand_id
1 'polypeptide(L)'
;MGIDPNLEHNLESFFTMDYPVYELLFCIEDSVDPAVSTVESLMTKYPQVDATLYMGGSKVGVNPKINNMQPGYSAAKHELIMISDSGIKMKNDTLLDMVNNMTEKYALVHQMPFTCDREGFAATFEKVFFWYGSIAHISIC
;
A
#
# COMPACT_ATOMS: atom_id res chain seq x y z
N MET A 1 8.16 19.98 3.68
CA MET A 1 7.77 18.87 2.79
C MET A 1 6.30 18.61 3.06
N GLY A 2 5.48 18.66 2.00
CA GLY A 2 4.03 18.61 2.14
C GLY A 2 3.54 17.17 2.29
N ILE A 3 2.57 16.99 3.18
CA ILE A 3 1.75 15.78 3.23
C ILE A 3 1.09 15.64 1.85
N ASP A 4 1.17 14.48 1.20
CA ASP A 4 0.37 14.23 0.00
C ASP A 4 -1.10 14.48 0.39
N PRO A 5 -1.78 15.48 -0.20
CA PRO A 5 -3.15 15.81 0.17
C PRO A 5 -4.12 14.65 -0.01
N ASN A 6 -3.73 13.59 -0.73
CA ASN A 6 -4.52 12.38 -0.93
C ASN A 6 -4.06 11.19 -0.10
N LEU A 7 -3.05 11.32 0.76
CA LEU A 7 -2.52 10.19 1.53
C LEU A 7 -3.63 9.51 2.34
N GLU A 8 -4.42 10.29 3.07
CA GLU A 8 -5.54 9.76 3.86
C GLU A 8 -6.53 8.98 2.99
N HIS A 9 -6.95 9.56 1.86
CA HIS A 9 -7.89 8.93 0.93
C HIS A 9 -7.34 7.66 0.27
N ASN A 10 -6.05 7.65 -0.06
CA ASN A 10 -5.39 6.47 -0.60
C ASN A 10 -5.33 5.36 0.45
N LEU A 11 -4.88 5.66 1.67
CA LEU A 11 -4.77 4.69 2.75
C LEU A 11 -6.15 4.18 3.20
N GLU A 12 -7.16 5.06 3.26
CA GLU A 12 -8.54 4.70 3.58
C GLU A 12 -9.11 3.64 2.63
N SER A 13 -8.72 3.69 1.34
CA SER A 13 -9.20 2.70 0.36
C SER A 13 -8.83 1.25 0.71
N PHE A 14 -7.76 1.04 1.48
CA PHE A 14 -7.38 -0.29 1.97
C PHE A 14 -8.26 -0.77 3.13
N PHE A 15 -8.79 0.14 3.96
CA PHE A 15 -9.70 -0.21 5.05
C PHE A 15 -11.12 -0.55 4.57
N THR A 16 -11.45 -0.19 3.33
CA THR A 16 -12.77 -0.40 2.73
C THR A 16 -12.78 -1.48 1.65
N MET A 17 -11.77 -2.36 1.62
CA MET A 17 -11.72 -3.47 0.67
C MET A 17 -12.84 -4.48 0.96
N ASP A 18 -13.46 -4.96 -0.11
CA ASP A 18 -14.52 -5.97 -0.10
C ASP A 18 -13.88 -7.36 -0.13
N TYR A 19 -13.27 -7.73 1.00
CA TYR A 19 -12.66 -9.03 1.21
C TYR A 19 -12.88 -9.50 2.66
N PRO A 20 -13.25 -10.76 2.90
CA PRO A 20 -13.80 -11.19 4.19
C PRO A 20 -12.80 -11.18 5.35
N VAL A 21 -11.53 -11.50 5.08
CA VAL A 21 -10.47 -11.54 6.11
C VAL A 21 -9.16 -11.08 5.49
N TYR A 22 -8.61 -9.99 6.01
CA TYR A 22 -7.29 -9.47 5.67
C TYR A 22 -6.76 -8.62 6.82
N GLU A 23 -5.46 -8.34 6.79
CA GLU A 23 -4.81 -7.41 7.70
C GLU A 23 -4.03 -6.35 6.92
N LEU A 24 -3.78 -5.21 7.56
CA LEU A 24 -3.01 -4.10 7.00
C LEU A 24 -1.76 -3.86 7.85
N LEU A 25 -0.59 -3.97 7.23
CA LEU A 25 0.70 -3.80 7.91
C LEU A 25 1.37 -2.53 7.34
N PHE A 26 1.15 -1.40 8.01
CA PHE A 26 1.77 -0.13 7.61
C PHE A 26 3.21 -0.11 8.10
N CYS A 27 4.16 0.16 7.20
CA CYS A 27 5.58 0.23 7.53
C CYS A 27 6.09 1.65 7.26
N ILE A 28 6.48 2.37 8.32
CA ILE A 28 6.95 3.75 8.25
C ILE A 28 8.38 3.82 8.80
N GLU A 29 9.29 4.47 8.09
CA GLU A 29 10.69 4.53 8.48
C GLU A 29 10.92 5.43 9.72
N ASP A 30 10.29 6.61 9.74
CA ASP A 30 10.48 7.62 10.78
C ASP A 30 9.17 7.89 11.56
N SER A 31 9.26 7.86 12.89
CA SER A 31 8.18 8.20 13.81
C SER A 31 7.67 9.64 13.68
N VAL A 32 8.47 10.56 13.14
CA VAL A 32 8.03 11.96 12.93
C VAL A 32 7.38 12.18 11.56
N ASP A 33 7.22 11.12 10.76
CA ASP A 33 6.51 11.22 9.49
C ASP A 33 5.02 11.57 9.73
N PRO A 34 4.49 12.61 9.07
CA PRO A 34 3.08 12.97 9.19
C PRO A 34 2.10 11.82 8.90
N ALA A 35 2.51 10.85 8.08
CA ALA A 35 1.73 9.66 7.75
C ALA A 35 1.36 8.83 8.99
N VAL A 36 2.16 8.85 10.05
CA VAL A 36 1.87 8.14 11.32
C VAL A 36 0.51 8.55 11.86
N SER A 37 0.29 9.86 11.99
CA SER A 37 -0.98 10.40 12.53
C SER A 37 -2.19 10.05 11.64
N THR A 38 -2.00 10.02 10.32
CA THR A 38 -3.03 9.59 9.38
C THR A 38 -3.37 8.12 9.56
N VAL A 39 -2.37 7.24 9.66
CA VAL A 39 -2.56 5.80 9.87
C VAL A 39 -3.26 5.54 11.20
N GLU A 40 -2.81 6.14 12.30
CA GLU A 40 -3.43 5.99 13.63
C GLU A 40 -4.90 6.45 13.65
N SER A 41 -5.20 7.54 12.94
CA SER A 41 -6.58 8.03 12.80
C SER A 41 -7.45 7.04 12.03
N LEU A 42 -6.96 6.47 10.93
CA LEU A 42 -7.67 5.45 10.16
C LEU A 42 -7.86 4.14 10.94
N MET A 43 -6.84 3.68 11.67
CA MET A 43 -6.94 2.52 12.56
C MET A 43 -8.03 2.72 13.63
N THR A 44 -8.15 3.94 14.16
CA THR A 44 -9.20 4.30 15.12
C THR A 44 -10.58 4.36 14.46
N LYS A 45 -10.66 4.83 13.21
CA LYS A 45 -11.90 4.95 12.43
C LYS A 45 -12.45 3.60 11.97
N TYR A 46 -11.57 2.62 11.72
CA TYR A 46 -11.91 1.29 11.20
C TYR A 46 -11.42 0.16 12.13
N PRO A 47 -11.90 0.08 13.39
CA PRO A 47 -11.40 -0.87 14.37
C PRO A 47 -11.69 -2.35 14.04
N GLN A 48 -12.59 -2.60 13.08
CA GLN A 48 -12.90 -3.95 12.59
C GLN A 48 -11.85 -4.51 11.62
N VAL A 49 -10.97 -3.67 11.06
CA VAL A 49 -9.89 -4.10 10.18
C VAL A 49 -8.66 -4.32 11.04
N ASP A 50 -8.07 -5.51 10.96
CA ASP A 50 -6.82 -5.82 11.66
C ASP A 50 -5.69 -5.00 11.03
N ALA A 51 -5.26 -3.95 11.72
CA ALA A 51 -4.25 -3.04 11.22
C ALA A 51 -3.16 -2.83 12.27
N THR A 52 -1.91 -2.86 11.83
CA THR A 52 -0.74 -2.64 12.70
C THR A 52 0.24 -1.69 12.02
N LEU A 53 0.76 -0.74 12.79
CA LEU A 53 1.81 0.18 12.37
C LEU A 53 3.18 -0.31 12.88
N TYR A 54 4.09 -0.56 11.96
CA TYR A 54 5.49 -0.86 12.22
C TYR A 54 6.34 0.38 11.94
N MET A 55 7.17 0.74 12.92
CA MET A 55 8.13 1.83 12.80
C MET A 55 9.55 1.31 12.78
N GLY A 56 10.36 1.90 11.91
CA GLY A 56 11.74 1.51 11.72
C GLY A 56 11.86 0.24 10.86
N GLY A 57 12.81 0.25 9.94
CA GLY A 57 13.11 -0.92 9.11
C GLY A 57 14.11 -1.87 9.76
N SER A 58 14.34 -3.01 9.10
CA SER A 58 15.46 -3.91 9.38
C SER A 58 16.43 -3.93 8.20
N LYS A 59 17.73 -3.89 8.46
CA LYS A 59 18.74 -3.91 7.39
C LYS A 59 18.90 -5.33 6.84
N VAL A 60 18.05 -5.69 5.88
CA VAL A 60 18.08 -6.99 5.18
C VAL A 60 18.77 -6.93 3.83
N GLY A 61 18.85 -5.75 3.21
CA GLY A 61 19.51 -5.59 1.93
C GLY A 61 19.82 -4.14 1.58
N VAL A 62 20.12 -3.92 0.30
CA VAL A 62 20.47 -2.60 -0.25
C VAL A 62 19.26 -1.72 -0.55
N ASN A 63 18.06 -2.30 -0.65
CA ASN A 63 16.84 -1.56 -0.97
C ASN A 63 16.17 -1.03 0.31
N PRO A 64 16.13 0.29 0.54
CA PRO A 64 15.52 0.88 1.73
C PRO A 64 14.04 0.54 1.88
N LYS A 65 13.28 0.41 0.77
CA LYS A 65 11.86 0.04 0.82
C LYS A 65 11.69 -1.38 1.37
N ILE A 66 12.52 -2.33 0.94
CA ILE A 66 12.49 -3.71 1.46
C ILE A 66 12.87 -3.73 2.94
N ASN A 67 13.89 -2.96 3.32
CA ASN A 67 14.29 -2.84 4.72
C ASN A 67 13.15 -2.31 5.60
N ASN A 68 12.42 -1.30 5.12
CA ASN A 68 11.27 -0.72 5.82
C ASN A 68 10.12 -1.73 5.99
N MET A 69 9.80 -2.52 4.96
CA MET A 69 8.70 -3.50 5.01
C MET A 69 9.01 -4.76 5.80
N GLN A 70 10.28 -5.04 6.09
CA GLN A 70 10.69 -6.31 6.68
C GLN A 70 10.01 -6.65 8.03
N PRO A 71 9.86 -5.72 8.99
CA PRO A 71 9.17 -6.02 10.25
C PRO A 71 7.72 -6.41 10.02
N GLY A 72 7.00 -5.72 9.13
CA GLY A 72 5.65 -6.07 8.73
C GLY A 72 5.60 -7.45 8.07
N TYR A 73 6.45 -7.70 7.09
CA TYR A 73 6.53 -8.99 6.42
C TYR A 73 6.78 -10.15 7.40
N SER A 74 7.65 -9.96 8.38
CA SER A 74 7.98 -11.01 9.37
C SER A 74 6.84 -11.27 10.37
N ALA A 75 5.90 -10.33 10.51
CA ALA A 75 4.78 -10.41 11.42
C ALA A 75 3.45 -10.77 10.74
N ALA A 76 3.45 -10.93 9.41
CA ALA A 76 2.26 -11.29 8.64
C ALA A 76 1.66 -12.62 9.12
N LYS A 77 0.33 -12.63 9.27
CA LYS A 77 -0.47 -13.76 9.74
C LYS A 77 -0.97 -14.65 8.60
N HIS A 78 -0.91 -14.16 7.37
CA HIS A 78 -1.45 -14.83 6.18
C HIS A 78 -0.34 -15.23 5.20
N GLU A 79 -0.60 -16.26 4.40
CA GLU A 79 0.35 -16.81 3.43
C GLU A 79 0.50 -15.92 2.19
N LEU A 80 -0.60 -15.30 1.74
CA LEU A 80 -0.60 -14.40 0.60
C LEU A 80 -0.24 -12.99 1.05
N ILE A 81 0.78 -12.41 0.42
CA ILE A 81 1.26 -11.07 0.77
C ILE A 81 1.02 -10.13 -0.40
N MET A 82 0.16 -9.12 -0.18
CA MET A 82 0.00 -8.00 -1.11
C MET A 82 0.91 -6.85 -0.71
N ILE A 83 1.79 -6.43 -1.61
CA ILE A 83 2.64 -5.25 -1.44
C ILE A 83 2.05 -4.10 -2.26
N SER A 84 1.89 -2.93 -1.64
CA SER A 84 1.45 -1.70 -2.30
C SER A 84 2.19 -0.48 -1.75
N ASP A 85 2.34 0.54 -2.60
CA ASP A 85 2.85 1.85 -2.22
C ASP A 85 1.71 2.74 -1.66
N SER A 86 2.03 3.68 -0.76
CA SER A 86 1.06 4.58 -0.11
C SER A 86 0.46 5.62 -1.06
N GLY A 87 1.09 5.87 -2.21
CA GLY A 87 0.57 6.73 -3.26
C GLY A 87 -0.57 6.12 -4.10
N ILE A 88 -0.93 4.86 -3.82
CA ILE A 88 -1.89 4.10 -4.63
C ILE A 88 -3.24 4.01 -3.93
N LYS A 89 -4.29 4.28 -4.72
CA LYS A 89 -5.68 4.07 -4.32
C LYS A 89 -6.17 2.73 -4.86
N MET A 90 -6.78 1.94 -4.00
CA MET A 90 -7.41 0.67 -4.37
C MET A 90 -8.88 0.84 -4.73
N LYS A 91 -9.35 0.01 -5.66
CA LYS A 91 -10.79 -0.24 -5.85
C LYS A 91 -11.22 -1.32 -4.85
N ASN A 92 -12.45 -1.25 -4.34
CA ASN A 92 -12.90 -2.12 -3.26
C ASN A 92 -12.76 -3.64 -3.58
N ASP A 93 -12.95 -4.05 -4.83
CA ASP A 93 -12.84 -5.45 -5.26
C ASP A 93 -11.42 -5.88 -5.67
N THR A 94 -10.42 -5.00 -5.53
CA THR A 94 -9.04 -5.25 -5.99
C THR A 94 -8.44 -6.51 -5.35
N LEU A 95 -8.53 -6.63 -4.02
CA LEU A 95 -7.94 -7.76 -3.31
C LEU A 95 -8.63 -9.08 -3.70
N LEU A 96 -9.95 -9.07 -3.83
CA LEU A 96 -10.71 -10.23 -4.28
C LEU A 96 -10.31 -10.66 -5.70
N ASP A 97 -10.19 -9.71 -6.62
CA ASP A 97 -9.76 -9.98 -7.99
C ASP A 97 -8.34 -10.54 -8.04
N MET A 98 -7.40 -9.95 -7.29
CA MET A 98 -6.02 -10.43 -7.22
C MET A 98 -5.92 -11.85 -6.66
N VAL A 99 -6.62 -12.15 -5.56
CA VAL A 99 -6.65 -13.49 -4.96
C VAL A 99 -7.30 -14.50 -5.91
N ASN A 100 -8.38 -14.15 -6.61
CA ASN A 100 -9.02 -15.05 -7.57
C ASN A 100 -8.10 -15.41 -8.76
N ASN A 101 -7.21 -14.51 -9.15
CA ASN A 101 -6.20 -14.77 -10.19
C ASN A 101 -4.97 -15.51 -9.65
N MET A 102 -4.76 -15.54 -8.33
CA MET A 102 -3.71 -16.32 -7.69
C MET A 102 -4.14 -17.79 -7.66
N THR A 103 -3.48 -18.62 -8.46
CA THR A 103 -3.73 -20.07 -8.53
C THR A 103 -2.42 -20.81 -8.30
N GLU A 104 -2.46 -22.12 -8.06
CA GLU A 104 -1.24 -22.94 -7.89
C GLU A 104 -0.25 -22.86 -9.08
N LYS A 105 -0.71 -22.36 -10.23
CA LYS A 105 0.11 -22.15 -11.42
C LYS A 105 0.96 -20.88 -11.37
N TYR A 106 0.57 -19.88 -10.57
CA TYR A 106 1.19 -18.55 -10.55
C TYR A 106 1.76 -18.26 -9.17
N ALA A 107 3.05 -17.91 -9.12
CA ALA A 107 3.72 -17.49 -7.89
C ALA A 107 3.63 -15.97 -7.62
N LEU A 108 3.06 -15.22 -8.57
CA LEU A 108 2.97 -13.78 -8.51
C LEU A 108 1.84 -13.31 -9.43
N VAL A 109 0.93 -12.50 -8.90
CA VAL A 109 -0.05 -11.74 -9.69
C VAL A 109 0.22 -10.26 -9.48
N HIS A 110 0.36 -9.52 -10.57
CA HIS A 110 0.56 -8.07 -10.53
C HIS A 110 -0.59 -7.35 -11.24
N GLN A 111 -0.99 -6.20 -10.71
CA GLN A 111 -1.92 -5.32 -11.40
C GLN A 111 -1.17 -4.16 -12.05
N MET A 112 -1.65 -3.75 -13.23
CA MET A 112 -1.13 -2.55 -13.88
C MET A 112 -1.83 -1.34 -13.26
N PRO A 113 -1.09 -0.43 -12.60
CA PRO A 113 -1.70 0.78 -12.06
C PRO A 113 -2.19 1.69 -13.19
N PHE A 114 -3.29 2.39 -12.93
CA PHE A 114 -3.81 3.42 -13.82
C PHE A 114 -3.87 4.75 -13.09
N THR A 115 -3.64 5.85 -13.81
CA THR A 115 -3.78 7.18 -13.25
C THR A 115 -5.26 7.59 -13.32
N CYS A 116 -5.86 7.93 -12.19
CA CYS A 116 -7.13 8.66 -12.19
C CYS A 116 -6.87 10.14 -12.47
N ASP A 117 -7.81 10.82 -13.14
CA ASP A 117 -7.66 12.23 -13.46
C ASP A 117 -7.55 13.08 -12.18
N ARG A 118 -6.37 13.66 -11.98
CA ARG A 118 -6.11 14.72 -11.00
C ARG A 118 -6.09 16.06 -11.76
N GLU A 119 -6.76 17.08 -11.22
CA GLU A 119 -6.71 18.43 -11.78
C GLU A 119 -5.38 19.13 -11.47
N GLY A 120 -4.86 19.91 -12.43
CA GLY A 120 -3.67 20.74 -12.25
C GLY A 120 -2.42 20.29 -13.01
N PHE A 121 -1.47 21.23 -13.16
CA PHE A 121 -0.25 21.04 -13.96
C PHE A 121 0.68 19.96 -13.40
N ALA A 122 0.88 19.94 -12.07
CA ALA A 122 1.72 18.94 -11.39
C ALA A 122 1.19 17.51 -11.60
N ALA A 123 -0.13 17.34 -11.53
CA ALA A 123 -0.80 16.07 -11.80
C ALA A 123 -0.63 15.61 -13.26
N THR A 124 -0.66 16.53 -14.22
CA THR A 124 -0.44 16.19 -15.64
C THR A 124 1.01 15.76 -15.87
N PHE A 125 1.97 16.40 -15.19
CA PHE A 125 3.38 16.01 -15.24
C PHE A 125 3.63 14.64 -14.59
N GLU A 126 3.00 14.38 -13.44
CA GLU A 126 3.07 13.09 -12.74
C GLU A 126 2.51 11.95 -13.60
N LYS A 127 1.41 12.17 -14.35
CA LYS A 127 0.89 11.18 -15.33
C LYS A 127 1.91 10.81 -16.40
N VAL A 128 2.65 11.79 -16.92
CA VAL A 128 3.69 11.56 -17.94
C VAL A 128 4.89 10.82 -17.32
N PHE A 129 5.26 11.13 -16.08
CA PHE A 129 6.38 10.48 -15.38
C PHE A 129 6.07 9.08 -14.85
N PHE A 130 4.83 8.82 -14.45
CA PHE A 130 4.36 7.50 -14.02
C PHE A 130 4.53 6.46 -15.15
N TRP A 131 4.37 6.89 -16.40
CA TRP A 131 4.63 6.06 -17.57
C TRP A 131 6.13 5.82 -17.86
N TYR A 132 7.01 6.72 -17.40
CA TYR A 132 8.43 6.71 -17.78
C TYR A 132 9.43 6.32 -16.67
N GLY A 133 9.07 6.34 -15.38
CA GLY A 133 10.11 6.19 -14.33
C GLY A 133 9.70 5.72 -12.94
N SER A 134 8.41 5.58 -12.62
CA SER A 134 7.97 5.13 -11.30
C SER A 134 6.88 4.08 -11.45
N ILE A 135 7.29 2.82 -11.65
CA ILE A 135 6.32 1.73 -11.70
C ILE A 135 5.81 1.51 -10.28
N ALA A 136 4.62 2.01 -9.97
CA ALA A 136 3.93 1.55 -8.79
C ALA A 136 3.52 0.09 -9.04
N HIS A 137 4.02 -0.80 -8.19
CA HIS A 137 3.71 -2.22 -8.30
C HIS A 137 2.76 -2.59 -7.18
N ILE A 138 1.58 -3.08 -7.56
CA ILE A 138 0.74 -3.87 -6.68
C ILE A 138 1.01 -5.31 -7.06
N SER A 139 1.44 -6.12 -6.10
CA SER A 139 1.75 -7.52 -6.35
C SER A 139 1.31 -8.37 -5.17
N ILE A 140 0.66 -9.49 -5.47
CA ILE A 140 0.38 -10.54 -4.50
C ILE A 140 1.26 -11.75 -4.84
N CYS A 141 1.99 -12.25 -3.86
CA CYS A 141 2.83 -13.44 -3.94
C CYS A 141 2.46 -14.43 -2.84
#